data_AF-A0A815PMD1-F1
#
_entry.id   AF-A0A815PMD1-F1
#
_cell.length_a   1.000
_cell.length_b   1.000
_cell.length_c   1.000
_cell.angle_alpha   90.00
_cell.angle_beta   90.00
_cell.angle_gamma   90.00
#
_symmetry.space_group_name_H-M   'P 1'
#
loop_
_entity.id
_entity.type
_entity.pdbx_description
1 polymer ?
#
loop_
_entity_poly.entity_id
_entity_poly.type
_entity_poly.pdbx_seq_one_letter_code
_entity_poly.pdbx_strand_id
1 'polypeptide(L)'
;MIGIFTVVTYIQQKDISERYRQEDAVLANLTRQQEQRLVNEQRIEDQRRAIDLHYQNVYSNYIEDISNVIYKQSLNQTIFANEESKMSYIRRKTLLTLREIDSERKSQLFIFLHENHLLPNKNAPNTTISLIDADLHGITIRSPITGPYYFDGLVLKSVNLVNTSFLNCRFINGFLFTGSAMSHINFHGSIFRSIPEYVTLPGLDHGIDFGCSEKDEHTFFFEHVSLDYANFKDSQLCGVVFRNVNLSYANFTTADLAWVEFISQTELMHSNWFDAKLEAVSFINSNLSSATSLDVMDEGIQQFSNVVLPNGTWQFKNDIVINGDAESDVSYPLF
;
A
#
# COMPACT_ATOMS: atom_id res chain seq x y z
N MET A 1 19.51 -61.94 -63.63
CA MET A 1 18.44 -61.53 -62.69
C MET A 1 18.87 -61.49 -61.23
N ILE A 2 19.69 -62.43 -60.74
CA ILE A 2 20.09 -62.52 -59.32
C ILE A 2 20.89 -61.29 -58.84
N GLY A 3 21.86 -60.80 -59.62
CA GLY A 3 22.71 -59.66 -59.19
C GLY A 3 21.98 -58.31 -59.02
N ILE A 4 20.94 -58.04 -59.82
CA ILE A 4 20.16 -56.79 -59.71
C ILE A 4 19.28 -56.83 -58.45
N PHE A 5 18.69 -57.99 -58.15
CA PHE A 5 17.87 -58.17 -56.96
C PHE A 5 18.69 -57.98 -55.67
N THR A 6 19.91 -58.54 -55.60
CA THR A 6 20.80 -58.37 -54.44
C THR A 6 21.25 -56.92 -54.24
N VAL A 7 21.48 -56.17 -55.32
CA VAL A 7 21.88 -54.76 -55.23
C VAL A 7 20.70 -53.88 -54.76
N VAL A 8 19.49 -54.11 -55.27
CA VAL A 8 18.29 -53.38 -54.85
C VAL A 8 17.97 -53.63 -53.38
N THR A 9 18.02 -54.88 -52.92
CA THR A 9 17.76 -55.21 -51.51
C THR A 9 18.83 -54.65 -50.59
N TYR A 10 20.10 -54.64 -51.01
CA TYR A 10 21.19 -54.03 -50.25
C TYR A 10 20.99 -52.51 -50.09
N ILE A 11 20.62 -51.80 -51.17
CA ILE A 11 20.35 -50.35 -51.11
C ILE A 11 19.15 -50.06 -50.20
N GLN A 12 18.07 -50.82 -50.33
CA GLN A 12 16.89 -50.67 -49.46
C GLN A 12 17.23 -50.90 -47.98
N GLN A 13 18.00 -51.95 -47.66
CA GLN A 13 18.45 -52.20 -46.29
C GLN A 13 19.36 -51.08 -45.76
N LYS A 14 20.24 -50.54 -46.60
CA LYS A 14 21.09 -49.41 -46.24
C LYS A 14 20.27 -48.16 -45.94
N ASP A 15 19.33 -47.79 -46.80
CA ASP A 15 18.45 -46.61 -46.61
C ASP A 15 17.58 -46.74 -45.35
N ILE A 16 17.07 -47.95 -45.08
CA ILE A 16 16.33 -48.26 -43.85
C ILE A 16 17.25 -48.09 -42.62
N SER A 17 18.47 -48.63 -42.67
CA SER A 17 19.45 -48.50 -41.58
C SER A 17 19.89 -47.06 -41.33
N GLU A 18 19.93 -46.22 -42.35
CA GLU A 18 20.29 -44.81 -42.23
C GLU A 18 19.13 -44.00 -41.63
N ARG A 19 17.89 -44.29 -42.02
CA ARG A 19 16.69 -43.72 -41.39
C ARG A 19 16.60 -44.07 -39.91
N TYR A 20 16.77 -45.34 -39.54
CA TYR A 20 16.79 -45.74 -38.13
C TYR A 20 17.88 -45.02 -37.33
N ARG A 21 19.09 -44.88 -37.88
CA ARG A 21 20.17 -44.13 -37.23
C ARG A 21 19.86 -42.65 -37.05
N GLN A 22 19.17 -42.03 -38.01
CA GLN A 22 18.72 -40.64 -37.90
C GLN A 22 17.62 -40.48 -36.85
N GLU A 23 16.63 -41.37 -36.84
CA GLU A 23 15.56 -41.39 -35.84
C GLU A 23 16.12 -41.58 -34.42
N ASP A 24 17.04 -42.53 -34.23
CA ASP A 24 17.72 -42.76 -32.95
C ASP A 24 18.55 -41.54 -32.51
N ALA A 25 19.23 -40.87 -33.45
CA ALA A 25 19.98 -39.65 -33.15
C ALA A 25 19.07 -38.48 -32.75
N VAL A 26 17.91 -38.34 -33.41
CA VAL A 26 16.89 -37.35 -33.05
C VAL A 26 16.29 -37.66 -31.68
N LEU A 27 15.93 -38.93 -31.42
CA LEU A 27 15.39 -39.37 -30.14
C LEU A 27 16.40 -39.13 -29.01
N ALA A 28 17.66 -39.51 -29.21
CA ALA A 28 18.72 -39.28 -28.23
C ALA A 28 18.93 -37.78 -27.95
N ASN A 29 18.86 -36.93 -28.97
CA ASN A 29 18.94 -35.48 -28.79
C ASN A 29 17.73 -34.92 -28.04
N LEU A 30 16.52 -35.40 -28.34
CA LEU A 30 15.30 -34.99 -27.64
C LEU A 30 15.35 -35.39 -26.16
N THR A 31 15.73 -36.64 -25.86
CA THR A 31 15.88 -37.13 -24.49
C THR A 31 16.91 -36.31 -23.72
N ARG A 32 18.09 -36.05 -24.31
CA ARG A 32 19.12 -35.19 -23.68
C ARG A 32 18.59 -33.77 -23.39
N GLN A 33 17.83 -33.18 -24.32
CA GLN A 33 17.24 -31.86 -24.10
C GLN A 33 16.21 -31.87 -22.96
N GLN A 34 15.37 -32.91 -22.89
CA GLN A 34 14.41 -33.07 -21.80
C GLN A 34 15.13 -33.24 -20.44
N GLU A 35 16.14 -34.11 -20.37
CA GLU A 35 16.95 -34.31 -19.16
C GLU A 35 17.62 -33.01 -18.72
N GLN A 36 18.20 -32.24 -19.63
CA GLN A 36 18.80 -30.93 -19.31
C GLN A 36 17.77 -29.93 -18.77
N ARG A 37 16.55 -29.92 -19.32
CA ARG A 37 15.46 -29.07 -18.81
C ARG A 37 15.07 -29.47 -17.39
N LEU A 38 14.83 -30.77 -17.16
CA LEU A 38 14.50 -31.32 -15.85
C LEU A 38 15.57 -30.98 -14.80
N VAL A 39 16.85 -31.15 -15.14
CA VAL A 39 17.96 -30.80 -14.24
C VAL A 39 18.00 -29.30 -13.95
N ASN A 40 17.78 -28.46 -14.95
CA ASN A 40 17.74 -27.00 -14.76
C ASN A 40 16.56 -26.56 -13.88
N GLU A 41 15.37 -27.15 -14.09
CA GLU A 41 14.18 -26.91 -13.27
C GLU A 41 14.42 -27.32 -11.82
N GLN A 42 14.93 -28.53 -11.59
CA GLN A 42 15.28 -29.01 -10.25
C GLN A 42 16.31 -28.10 -9.58
N ARG A 43 17.35 -27.65 -10.31
CA ARG A 43 18.35 -26.72 -9.75
C ARG A 43 17.72 -25.40 -9.32
N ILE A 44 16.78 -24.87 -10.10
CA ILE A 44 16.06 -23.62 -9.76
C ILE A 44 15.19 -23.85 -8.52
N GLU A 45 14.50 -24.99 -8.42
CA GLU A 45 13.71 -25.32 -7.23
C GLU A 45 14.58 -25.51 -5.98
N ASP A 46 15.71 -26.20 -6.09
CA ASP A 46 16.64 -26.39 -4.98
C ASP A 46 17.22 -25.05 -4.51
N GLN A 47 17.54 -24.15 -5.45
CA GLN A 47 17.96 -22.78 -5.13
C GLN A 47 16.85 -22.01 -4.41
N ARG A 48 15.61 -22.08 -4.88
CA ARG A 48 14.45 -21.44 -4.23
C ARG A 48 14.23 -21.98 -2.82
N ARG A 49 14.28 -23.31 -2.65
CA ARG A 49 14.16 -23.97 -1.33
C ARG A 49 15.28 -23.56 -0.39
N ALA A 50 16.51 -23.44 -0.87
CA ALA A 50 17.63 -23.00 -0.07
C ALA A 50 17.51 -21.53 0.38
N ILE A 51 17.04 -20.64 -0.50
CA ILE A 51 16.78 -19.23 -0.18
C ILE A 51 15.63 -19.12 0.83
N ASP A 52 14.53 -19.84 0.63
CA ASP A 52 13.39 -19.86 1.54
C ASP A 52 13.79 -20.35 2.94
N LEU A 53 14.57 -21.44 3.00
CA LEU A 53 15.12 -21.95 4.25
C LEU A 53 16.04 -20.94 4.93
N HIS A 54 16.83 -20.19 4.17
CA HIS A 54 17.66 -19.13 4.71
C HIS A 54 16.82 -18.03 5.36
N TYR A 55 15.80 -17.52 4.66
CA TYR A 55 14.88 -16.51 5.22
C TYR A 55 14.17 -17.01 6.48
N GLN A 56 13.72 -18.26 6.46
CA GLN A 56 13.08 -18.87 7.61
C GLN A 56 14.02 -18.96 8.82
N ASN A 57 15.27 -19.37 8.61
CA ASN A 57 16.26 -19.47 9.68
C ASN A 57 16.59 -18.08 10.27
N VAL A 58 16.80 -17.07 9.43
CA VAL A 58 17.06 -15.69 9.88
C VAL A 58 15.89 -15.15 10.70
N TYR A 59 14.66 -15.37 10.21
CA TYR A 59 13.44 -14.98 10.92
C TYR A 59 13.27 -15.73 12.26
N SER A 60 13.42 -17.06 12.27
CA SER A 60 13.27 -17.86 13.49
C SER A 60 14.30 -17.48 14.56
N ASN A 61 15.56 -17.25 14.16
CA ASN A 61 16.60 -16.77 15.08
C ASN A 61 16.23 -15.39 15.67
N TYR A 62 15.71 -14.48 14.84
CA TYR A 62 15.24 -13.18 15.33
C TYR A 62 14.13 -13.33 16.37
N ILE A 63 13.10 -14.13 16.07
CA ILE A 63 11.97 -14.35 16.98
C ILE A 63 12.44 -14.97 18.29
N GLU A 64 13.32 -15.98 18.26
CA GLU A 64 13.88 -16.60 19.45
C GLU A 64 14.63 -15.58 20.31
N ASP A 65 15.53 -14.81 19.70
CA ASP A 65 16.36 -13.84 20.40
C ASP A 65 15.54 -12.72 21.05
N ILE A 66 14.58 -12.14 20.33
CA ILE A 66 13.75 -11.06 20.88
C ILE A 66 12.76 -11.61 21.90
N SER A 67 12.19 -12.79 21.69
CA SER A 67 11.32 -13.45 22.66
C SER A 67 12.05 -13.74 23.97
N ASN A 68 13.31 -14.16 23.91
CA ASN A 68 14.13 -14.42 25.10
C ASN A 68 14.43 -13.12 25.87
N VAL A 69 14.65 -12.01 25.17
CA VAL A 69 14.78 -10.68 25.80
C VAL A 69 13.49 -10.28 26.52
N ILE A 70 12.33 -10.42 25.86
CA ILE A 70 11.01 -10.09 26.44
C ILE A 70 10.70 -11.00 27.64
N TYR A 71 10.94 -12.30 27.51
CA TYR A 71 10.67 -13.28 28.54
C TYR A 71 11.52 -13.05 29.81
N LYS A 72 12.82 -12.82 29.66
CA LYS A 72 13.68 -12.54 30.82
C LYS A 72 13.31 -11.22 31.50
N GLN A 73 12.81 -10.23 30.75
CA GLN A 73 12.29 -9.00 31.34
C GLN A 73 11.03 -9.26 32.18
N SER A 74 10.11 -10.13 31.73
CA SER A 74 8.92 -10.47 32.53
C SER A 74 9.26 -11.18 33.85
N LEU A 75 10.45 -11.81 33.91
CA LEU A 75 11.02 -12.40 35.13
C LEU A 75 11.87 -11.43 35.97
N ASN A 76 11.92 -10.13 35.65
CA ASN A 76 12.77 -9.12 36.28
C ASN A 76 14.28 -9.46 36.26
N GLN A 77 14.74 -10.21 35.26
CA GLN A 77 16.16 -10.52 35.09
C GLN A 77 16.86 -9.42 34.28
N THR A 78 17.94 -8.87 34.82
CA THR A 78 18.74 -7.81 34.20
C THR A 78 19.70 -8.38 33.15
N ILE A 79 19.28 -8.36 31.87
CA ILE A 79 20.16 -8.69 30.72
C ILE A 79 20.94 -7.45 30.26
N PHE A 80 20.32 -6.28 30.35
CA PHE A 80 20.84 -5.01 29.86
C PHE A 80 21.03 -4.02 31.01
N ALA A 81 21.98 -3.10 30.85
CA ALA A 81 22.27 -2.08 31.86
C ALA A 81 21.12 -1.07 32.04
N ASN A 82 20.40 -0.75 30.96
CA ASN A 82 19.26 0.17 30.95
C ASN A 82 18.32 -0.12 29.78
N GLU A 83 17.14 0.51 29.80
CA GLU A 83 16.11 0.39 28.74
C GLU A 83 16.62 0.84 27.38
N GLU A 84 17.45 1.89 27.33
CA GLU A 84 18.02 2.42 26.09
C GLU A 84 18.92 1.38 25.38
N SER A 85 19.79 0.70 26.13
CA SER A 85 20.66 -0.35 25.60
C SER A 85 19.85 -1.53 25.04
N LYS A 86 18.76 -1.88 25.72
CA LYS A 86 17.83 -2.91 25.26
C LYS A 86 17.14 -2.49 23.96
N MET A 87 16.55 -1.30 23.91
CA MET A 87 15.87 -0.81 22.69
C MET A 87 16.85 -0.64 21.53
N SER A 88 18.10 -0.22 21.79
CA SER A 88 19.17 -0.17 20.79
C SER A 88 19.55 -1.55 20.25
N TYR A 89 19.62 -2.57 21.11
CA TYR A 89 19.84 -3.96 20.70
C TYR A 89 18.70 -4.47 19.82
N ILE A 90 17.44 -4.33 20.28
CA ILE A 90 16.25 -4.78 19.53
C ILE A 90 16.21 -4.06 18.18
N ARG A 91 16.28 -2.72 18.16
CA ARG A 91 16.27 -1.91 16.94
C ARG A 91 17.31 -2.38 15.93
N ARG A 92 18.56 -2.54 16.34
CA ARG A 92 19.65 -2.93 15.45
C ARG A 92 19.38 -4.29 14.82
N LYS A 93 18.96 -5.25 15.65
CA LYS A 93 18.64 -6.60 15.19
C LYS A 93 17.46 -6.58 14.23
N THR A 94 16.39 -5.85 14.56
CA THR A 94 15.23 -5.64 13.69
C THR A 94 15.63 -5.08 12.33
N LEU A 95 16.42 -4.00 12.29
CA LEU A 95 16.82 -3.39 11.01
C LEU A 95 17.67 -4.30 10.14
N LEU A 96 18.60 -5.05 10.75
CA LEU A 96 19.44 -6.01 10.01
C LEU A 96 18.57 -7.14 9.45
N THR A 97 17.73 -7.74 10.29
CA THR A 97 16.83 -8.82 9.89
C THR A 97 15.87 -8.39 8.78
N LEU A 98 15.27 -7.19 8.86
CA LEU A 98 14.39 -6.67 7.81
C LEU A 98 15.06 -6.51 6.44
N ARG A 99 16.39 -6.43 6.37
CA ARG A 99 17.13 -6.33 5.09
C ARG A 99 17.49 -7.71 4.52
N GLU A 100 17.43 -8.75 5.33
CA GLU A 100 17.89 -10.10 4.99
C GLU A 100 16.75 -11.06 4.64
N ILE A 101 15.50 -10.72 4.95
CA ILE A 101 14.33 -11.57 4.75
C ILE A 101 13.38 -11.03 3.66
N ASP A 102 12.55 -11.91 3.13
CA ASP A 102 11.50 -11.58 2.15
C ASP A 102 10.30 -10.86 2.78
N SER A 103 9.41 -10.33 1.94
CA SER A 103 8.26 -9.54 2.37
C SER A 103 7.29 -10.32 3.28
N GLU A 104 7.14 -11.63 3.08
CA GLU A 104 6.29 -12.47 3.94
C GLU A 104 6.82 -12.51 5.38
N ARG A 105 8.11 -12.82 5.59
CA ARG A 105 8.67 -12.81 6.94
C ARG A 105 8.80 -11.40 7.50
N LYS A 106 9.03 -10.37 6.68
CA LYS A 106 8.95 -8.97 7.13
C LYS A 106 7.56 -8.63 7.70
N SER A 107 6.47 -9.07 7.05
CA SER A 107 5.11 -8.92 7.57
C SER A 107 4.95 -9.58 8.94
N GLN A 108 5.38 -10.83 9.07
CA GLN A 108 5.28 -11.57 10.32
C GLN A 108 6.10 -10.91 11.43
N LEU A 109 7.31 -10.43 11.10
CA LEU A 109 8.15 -9.68 12.03
C LEU A 109 7.49 -8.37 12.47
N PHE A 110 6.88 -7.63 11.54
CA PHE A 110 6.17 -6.39 11.86
C PHE A 110 4.97 -6.64 12.79
N ILE A 111 4.20 -7.71 12.55
CA ILE A 111 3.11 -8.14 13.43
C ILE A 111 3.65 -8.55 14.80
N PHE A 112 4.73 -9.31 14.87
CA PHE A 112 5.37 -9.67 16.14
C PHE A 112 5.78 -8.42 16.95
N LEU A 113 6.34 -7.40 16.29
CA LEU A 113 6.65 -6.12 16.95
C LEU A 113 5.39 -5.39 17.44
N HIS A 114 4.29 -5.46 16.68
CA HIS A 114 3.00 -4.88 17.06
C HIS A 114 2.44 -5.54 18.31
N GLU A 115 2.34 -6.87 18.30
CA GLU A 115 1.77 -7.68 19.38
C GLU A 115 2.56 -7.55 20.69
N ASN A 116 3.87 -7.31 20.59
CA ASN A 116 4.74 -7.11 21.76
C ASN A 116 4.90 -5.63 22.15
N HIS A 117 4.10 -4.72 21.59
CA HIS A 117 4.14 -3.27 21.86
C HIS A 117 5.53 -2.64 21.65
N LEU A 118 6.30 -3.18 20.71
CA LEU A 118 7.64 -2.69 20.36
C LEU A 118 7.61 -1.69 19.20
N LEU A 119 6.54 -1.65 18.40
CA LEU A 119 6.44 -0.70 17.28
C LEU A 119 6.53 0.76 17.75
N PRO A 120 7.24 1.63 17.00
CA PRO A 120 7.42 3.04 17.35
C PRO A 120 6.07 3.73 17.58
N ASN A 121 5.88 4.28 18.77
CA ASN A 121 4.64 4.93 19.18
C ASN A 121 4.95 6.30 19.78
N LYS A 122 4.34 7.37 19.26
CA LYS A 122 4.55 8.73 19.77
C LYS A 122 4.10 8.91 21.23
N ASN A 123 3.13 8.11 21.68
CA ASN A 123 2.59 8.17 23.03
C ASN A 123 3.50 7.41 24.02
N ALA A 124 4.40 6.55 23.52
CA ALA A 124 5.31 5.73 24.31
C ALA A 124 6.72 5.67 23.66
N PRO A 125 7.41 6.81 23.48
CA PRO A 125 8.66 6.87 22.71
C PRO A 125 9.82 6.13 23.38
N ASN A 126 9.78 5.96 24.71
CA ASN A 126 10.86 5.33 25.48
C ASN A 126 10.73 3.82 25.59
N THR A 127 9.60 3.24 25.18
CA THR A 127 9.33 1.79 25.29
C THR A 127 9.23 1.11 23.93
N THR A 128 9.52 1.84 22.86
CA THR A 128 9.34 1.38 21.48
C THR A 128 10.65 1.54 20.70
N ILE A 129 10.81 0.75 19.64
CA ILE A 129 12.00 0.86 18.78
C ILE A 129 11.75 1.90 17.70
N SER A 130 12.75 2.71 17.39
CA SER A 130 12.71 3.52 16.17
C SER A 130 12.85 2.61 14.95
N LEU A 131 12.06 2.85 13.91
CA LEU A 131 12.14 2.21 12.60
C LEU A 131 12.66 3.14 11.50
N ILE A 132 13.29 4.26 11.86
CA ILE A 132 13.92 5.14 10.88
C ILE A 132 14.90 4.34 10.02
N ASP A 133 14.79 4.51 8.69
CA ASP A 133 15.52 3.82 7.63
C ASP A 133 15.27 2.30 7.53
N ALA A 134 14.14 1.84 8.08
CA ALA A 134 13.71 0.45 7.92
C ALA A 134 13.23 0.18 6.48
N ASP A 135 13.53 -1.02 6.00
CA ASP A 135 13.02 -1.51 4.72
C ASP A 135 11.80 -2.41 4.92
N LEU A 136 10.61 -1.83 4.80
CA LEU A 136 9.31 -2.50 4.90
C LEU A 136 8.66 -2.67 3.51
N HIS A 137 9.46 -2.64 2.44
CA HIS A 137 8.97 -2.89 1.09
C HIS A 137 8.18 -4.20 0.99
N GLY A 138 7.04 -4.14 0.32
CA GLY A 138 6.23 -5.31 -0.02
C GLY A 138 5.48 -5.97 1.15
N ILE A 139 5.59 -5.45 2.39
CA ILE A 139 4.88 -6.08 3.51
C ILE A 139 3.38 -6.00 3.30
N THR A 140 2.68 -7.09 3.62
CA THR A 140 1.23 -7.15 3.69
C THR A 140 0.78 -7.43 5.12
N ILE A 141 0.04 -6.50 5.70
CA ILE A 141 -0.56 -6.57 7.02
C ILE A 141 -2.07 -6.62 6.82
N ARG A 142 -2.69 -7.73 7.21
CA ARG A 142 -4.14 -7.91 7.09
C ARG A 142 -4.73 -8.18 8.46
N SER A 143 -5.63 -7.30 8.90
CA SER A 143 -6.38 -7.53 10.11
C SER A 143 -7.18 -8.85 10.06
N PRO A 144 -7.13 -9.67 11.12
CA PRO A 144 -7.93 -10.89 11.21
C PRO A 144 -9.42 -10.58 11.42
N ILE A 145 -10.26 -11.57 11.14
CA ILE A 145 -11.73 -11.48 11.34
C ILE A 145 -12.08 -11.26 12.83
N THR A 146 -11.23 -11.72 13.73
CA THR A 146 -11.41 -11.60 15.18
C THR A 146 -11.30 -10.16 15.69
N GLY A 147 -10.68 -9.27 14.93
CA GLY A 147 -10.57 -7.87 15.28
C GLY A 147 -9.46 -7.15 14.50
N PRO A 148 -9.60 -5.83 14.28
CA PRO A 148 -8.61 -5.08 13.52
C PRO A 148 -7.31 -4.87 14.29
N TYR A 149 -6.18 -4.83 13.57
CA TYR A 149 -4.93 -4.32 14.12
C TYR A 149 -5.06 -2.80 14.36
N TYR A 150 -4.72 -2.36 15.57
CA TYR A 150 -4.73 -0.95 15.97
C TYR A 150 -3.30 -0.39 16.01
N PHE A 151 -3.02 0.59 15.17
CA PHE A 151 -1.75 1.30 15.07
C PHE A 151 -1.85 2.69 15.71
N ASP A 152 -2.17 2.70 17.01
CA ASP A 152 -2.33 3.93 17.78
C ASP A 152 -1.00 4.69 17.89
N GLY A 153 -0.93 5.92 17.38
CA GLY A 153 0.28 6.74 17.47
C GLY A 153 1.50 6.20 16.71
N LEU A 154 1.33 5.29 15.76
CA LEU A 154 2.43 4.63 15.02
C LEU A 154 3.32 5.64 14.27
N VAL A 155 4.64 5.59 14.49
CA VAL A 155 5.60 6.51 13.86
C VAL A 155 6.54 5.77 12.92
N LEU A 156 6.35 5.96 11.61
CA LEU A 156 7.18 5.41 10.54
C LEU A 156 7.79 6.55 9.72
N LYS A 157 8.87 7.16 10.24
CA LYS A 157 9.62 8.24 9.56
C LYS A 157 10.73 7.68 8.69
N SER A 158 10.86 8.19 7.47
CA SER A 158 11.92 7.77 6.53
C SER A 158 12.01 6.25 6.35
N VAL A 159 10.86 5.60 6.20
CA VAL A 159 10.72 4.15 6.02
C VAL A 159 10.39 3.85 4.56
N ASN A 160 10.94 2.76 4.02
CA ASN A 160 10.53 2.27 2.71
C ASN A 160 9.24 1.45 2.85
N LEU A 161 8.13 1.97 2.33
CA LEU A 161 6.80 1.35 2.33
C LEU A 161 6.28 1.14 0.88
N VAL A 162 7.18 1.10 -0.09
CA VAL A 162 6.80 0.84 -1.48
C VAL A 162 6.17 -0.55 -1.59
N ASN A 163 5.06 -0.67 -2.32
CA ASN A 163 4.27 -1.89 -2.47
C ASN A 163 3.78 -2.49 -1.15
N THR A 164 3.66 -1.70 -0.08
CA THR A 164 3.14 -2.15 1.21
C THR A 164 1.62 -2.20 1.21
N SER A 165 1.01 -3.09 1.99
CA SER A 165 -0.44 -3.18 2.17
C SER A 165 -0.81 -3.22 3.65
N PHE A 166 -1.68 -2.32 4.09
CA PHE A 166 -2.36 -2.34 5.39
C PHE A 166 -3.86 -2.49 5.15
N LEU A 167 -4.38 -3.70 5.33
CA LEU A 167 -5.72 -4.08 4.95
C LEU A 167 -6.60 -4.23 6.19
N ASN A 168 -7.73 -3.53 6.21
CA ASN A 168 -8.69 -3.53 7.32
C ASN A 168 -8.07 -3.10 8.67
N CYS A 169 -7.02 -2.28 8.66
CA CYS A 169 -6.31 -1.81 9.86
C CYS A 169 -6.91 -0.51 10.42
N ARG A 170 -6.64 -0.18 11.68
CA ARG A 170 -7.09 1.07 12.29
C ARG A 170 -5.91 1.91 12.73
N PHE A 171 -5.79 3.11 12.17
CA PHE A 171 -4.79 4.10 12.51
C PHE A 171 -5.46 5.22 13.30
N ILE A 172 -5.14 5.33 14.58
CA ILE A 172 -5.81 6.24 15.51
C ILE A 172 -4.76 7.08 16.25
N ASN A 173 -5.14 8.27 16.71
CA ASN A 173 -4.32 9.17 17.53
C ASN A 173 -2.96 9.45 16.90
N GLY A 174 -2.95 9.99 15.69
CA GLY A 174 -1.79 10.54 14.99
C GLY A 174 -0.63 9.56 14.76
N PHE A 175 -0.86 8.66 13.82
CA PHE A 175 0.20 7.99 13.07
C PHE A 175 1.02 9.02 12.27
N LEU A 176 2.27 8.71 11.92
CA LEU A 176 3.17 9.63 11.23
C LEU A 176 4.06 8.90 10.23
N PHE A 177 3.95 9.24 8.94
CA PHE A 177 4.76 8.64 7.85
C PHE A 177 5.81 9.60 7.25
N THR A 178 6.22 10.65 7.96
CA THR A 178 6.99 11.74 7.34
C THR A 178 8.31 11.27 6.70
N GLY A 179 8.50 11.62 5.43
CA GLY A 179 9.70 11.27 4.65
C GLY A 179 9.78 9.81 4.21
N SER A 180 8.74 9.01 4.42
CA SER A 180 8.68 7.61 3.98
C SER A 180 8.30 7.51 2.51
N ALA A 181 8.86 6.54 1.79
CA ALA A 181 8.50 6.24 0.40
C ALA A 181 7.26 5.33 0.39
N MET A 182 6.17 5.73 -0.25
CA MET A 182 4.85 5.08 -0.12
C MET A 182 4.20 4.73 -1.47
N SER A 183 4.99 4.67 -2.55
CA SER A 183 4.48 4.34 -3.89
C SER A 183 3.78 2.98 -3.92
N HIS A 184 2.59 2.92 -4.52
CA HIS A 184 1.73 1.73 -4.60
C HIS A 184 1.36 1.12 -3.23
N ILE A 185 1.22 1.95 -2.20
CA ILE A 185 0.69 1.49 -0.92
C ILE A 185 -0.81 1.21 -1.00
N ASN A 186 -1.27 0.16 -0.33
CA ASN A 186 -2.67 -0.22 -0.26
C ASN A 186 -3.20 -0.07 1.17
N PHE A 187 -4.29 0.69 1.34
CA PHE A 187 -4.98 0.89 2.61
C PHE A 187 -6.42 0.36 2.62
N HIS A 188 -6.78 -0.54 1.70
CA HIS A 188 -8.15 -1.03 1.51
C HIS A 188 -8.82 -1.46 2.83
N GLY A 189 -9.98 -0.88 3.10
CA GLY A 189 -10.80 -1.12 4.30
C GLY A 189 -10.19 -0.63 5.61
N SER A 190 -9.04 0.05 5.58
CA SER A 190 -8.44 0.65 6.78
C SER A 190 -9.15 1.93 7.20
N ILE A 191 -9.07 2.29 8.47
CA ILE A 191 -9.75 3.45 9.05
C ILE A 191 -8.72 4.36 9.71
N PHE A 192 -8.82 5.66 9.43
CA PHE A 192 -7.95 6.70 9.97
C PHE A 192 -8.78 7.69 10.82
N ARG A 193 -8.51 7.82 12.13
CA ARG A 193 -9.31 8.66 13.06
C ARG A 193 -8.46 9.47 14.04
N SER A 194 -8.97 10.63 14.47
CA SER A 194 -8.42 11.44 15.56
C SER A 194 -6.93 11.76 15.34
N ILE A 195 -6.63 12.38 14.21
CA ILE A 195 -5.27 12.72 13.83
C ILE A 195 -5.04 14.15 14.32
N PRO A 196 -3.99 14.43 15.12
CA PRO A 196 -3.74 15.78 15.57
C PRO A 196 -3.58 16.73 14.38
N GLU A 197 -4.01 17.98 14.59
CA GLU A 197 -4.07 19.14 13.69
C GLU A 197 -2.78 19.45 12.88
N TYR A 198 -1.70 18.68 13.06
CA TYR A 198 -0.37 18.89 12.47
C TYR A 198 0.29 17.62 11.90
N VAL A 199 -0.43 16.51 11.74
CA VAL A 199 0.11 15.40 10.95
C VAL A 199 -0.04 15.77 9.48
N THR A 200 1.02 16.35 8.94
CA THR A 200 1.24 16.41 7.50
C THR A 200 1.48 14.97 7.03
N LEU A 201 0.77 14.50 6.01
CA LEU A 201 1.18 13.34 5.19
C LEU A 201 1.80 13.82 3.87
N PRO A 202 2.91 14.61 3.89
CA PRO A 202 3.53 15.05 2.66
C PRO A 202 4.23 13.83 2.06
N GLY A 203 4.00 13.59 0.78
CA GLY A 203 4.62 12.46 0.07
C GLY A 203 3.76 11.19 0.01
N LEU A 204 2.43 11.32 0.15
CA LEU A 204 1.55 10.36 -0.51
C LEU A 204 1.94 10.35 -2.00
N ASP A 205 2.58 9.26 -2.45
CA ASP A 205 3.01 9.04 -3.83
C ASP A 205 1.79 8.71 -4.72
N HIS A 206 2.01 8.61 -6.03
CA HIS A 206 0.98 8.19 -6.99
C HIS A 206 0.57 6.71 -6.84
N GLY A 207 -0.65 6.38 -7.25
CA GLY A 207 -1.15 5.02 -7.35
C GLY A 207 -1.54 4.38 -6.02
N ILE A 208 -2.09 5.16 -5.09
CA ILE A 208 -2.56 4.67 -3.80
C ILE A 208 -3.94 4.03 -3.97
N ASP A 209 -4.13 2.86 -3.37
CA ASP A 209 -5.42 2.15 -3.37
C ASP A 209 -6.07 2.23 -1.98
N PHE A 210 -7.13 3.03 -1.87
CA PHE A 210 -7.97 3.10 -0.67
C PHE A 210 -9.18 2.15 -0.74
N GLY A 211 -9.38 1.49 -1.88
CA GLY A 211 -10.34 0.41 -2.08
C GLY A 211 -11.60 0.80 -2.85
N CYS A 212 -11.95 -0.05 -3.82
CA CYS A 212 -13.25 -0.10 -4.47
C CYS A 212 -13.99 -1.35 -3.95
N SER A 213 -15.13 -1.21 -3.29
CA SER A 213 -16.13 -2.29 -3.25
C SER A 213 -17.47 -1.69 -3.67
N GLU A 214 -18.03 -2.16 -4.79
CA GLU A 214 -19.34 -1.73 -5.34
C GLU A 214 -20.51 -1.88 -4.34
N LYS A 215 -20.27 -2.44 -3.15
CA LYS A 215 -21.28 -2.73 -2.13
C LYS A 215 -21.11 -1.94 -0.84
N ASP A 216 -19.99 -1.25 -0.64
CA ASP A 216 -19.72 -0.53 0.61
C ASP A 216 -19.36 0.94 0.31
N GLU A 217 -20.39 1.74 0.05
CA GLU A 217 -20.26 3.20 0.06
C GLU A 217 -19.74 3.66 1.45
N HIS A 218 -18.80 4.62 1.47
CA HIS A 218 -18.26 5.28 2.69
C HIS A 218 -17.43 4.38 3.65
N THR A 219 -16.63 3.44 3.15
CA THR A 219 -15.79 2.60 4.04
C THR A 219 -14.57 3.30 4.62
N PHE A 220 -14.10 4.38 3.99
CA PHE A 220 -12.85 5.03 4.33
C PHE A 220 -13.05 6.49 4.72
N PHE A 221 -12.46 6.93 5.83
CA PHE A 221 -12.59 8.30 6.33
C PHE A 221 -11.21 8.91 6.62
N PHE A 222 -10.98 10.12 6.10
CA PHE A 222 -10.03 11.07 6.65
C PHE A 222 -10.82 12.12 7.42
N GLU A 223 -10.55 12.27 8.72
CA GLU A 223 -11.25 13.24 9.56
C GLU A 223 -10.25 14.07 10.37
N HIS A 224 -10.29 15.40 10.21
CA HIS A 224 -9.39 16.37 10.87
C HIS A 224 -7.89 16.17 10.54
N VAL A 225 -7.51 16.20 9.25
CA VAL A 225 -6.12 15.88 8.79
C VAL A 225 -5.57 16.97 7.85
N SER A 226 -4.25 17.19 7.87
CA SER A 226 -3.56 17.95 6.80
C SER A 226 -2.89 17.01 5.79
N LEU A 227 -3.42 17.04 4.57
CA LEU A 227 -2.98 16.35 3.36
C LEU A 227 -2.57 17.38 2.28
N ASP A 228 -2.06 18.54 2.69
CA ASP A 228 -1.58 19.56 1.78
C ASP A 228 -0.40 19.03 0.96
N TYR A 229 -0.39 19.34 -0.34
CA TYR A 229 0.57 18.80 -1.33
C TYR A 229 0.53 17.27 -1.51
N ALA A 230 -0.51 16.57 -1.03
CA ALA A 230 -0.65 15.13 -1.28
C ALA A 230 -0.76 14.82 -2.78
N ASN A 231 -0.06 13.80 -3.26
CA ASN A 231 -0.11 13.40 -4.66
C ASN A 231 -0.96 12.14 -4.83
N PHE A 232 -2.26 12.31 -5.02
CA PHE A 232 -3.22 11.25 -5.36
C PHE A 232 -3.27 10.89 -6.84
N LYS A 233 -2.23 11.22 -7.61
CA LYS A 233 -2.22 10.92 -9.04
C LYS A 233 -2.38 9.41 -9.27
N ASP A 234 -3.20 9.01 -10.24
CA ASP A 234 -3.48 7.61 -10.59
C ASP A 234 -4.07 6.76 -9.42
N SER A 235 -4.51 7.38 -8.31
CA SER A 235 -4.99 6.68 -7.12
C SER A 235 -6.44 6.22 -7.25
N GLN A 236 -6.80 5.14 -6.54
CA GLN A 236 -8.17 4.67 -6.38
C GLN A 236 -8.72 5.19 -5.04
N LEU A 237 -9.59 6.20 -5.11
CA LEU A 237 -10.19 6.88 -3.96
C LEU A 237 -11.68 6.56 -3.79
N CYS A 238 -12.21 5.56 -4.50
CA CYS A 238 -13.62 5.20 -4.49
C CYS A 238 -14.21 5.16 -3.06
N GLY A 239 -15.31 5.89 -2.82
CA GLY A 239 -16.04 5.86 -1.54
C GLY A 239 -15.29 6.48 -0.35
N VAL A 240 -14.17 7.18 -0.58
CA VAL A 240 -13.44 7.88 0.49
C VAL A 240 -14.20 9.13 0.92
N VAL A 241 -14.29 9.34 2.22
CA VAL A 241 -14.85 10.55 2.84
C VAL A 241 -13.74 11.39 3.45
N PHE A 242 -13.56 12.61 2.95
CA PHE A 242 -12.69 13.64 3.50
C PHE A 242 -13.53 14.62 4.31
N ARG A 243 -13.37 14.64 5.64
CA ARG A 243 -14.09 15.52 6.57
C ARG A 243 -13.13 16.42 7.34
N ASN A 244 -13.32 17.74 7.28
CA ASN A 244 -12.43 18.71 7.93
C ASN A 244 -10.95 18.48 7.55
N VAL A 245 -10.67 18.23 6.27
CA VAL A 245 -9.33 17.90 5.77
C VAL A 245 -8.75 19.08 5.00
N ASN A 246 -7.47 19.39 5.21
CA ASN A 246 -6.72 20.29 4.32
C ASN A 246 -6.07 19.49 3.19
N LEU A 247 -6.58 19.63 1.97
CA LEU A 247 -6.09 19.06 0.71
C LEU A 247 -5.56 20.16 -0.23
N SER A 248 -5.12 21.29 0.31
CA SER A 248 -4.57 22.38 -0.49
C SER A 248 -3.36 21.89 -1.29
N TYR A 249 -3.26 22.26 -2.57
CA TYR A 249 -2.23 21.82 -3.50
C TYR A 249 -2.21 20.30 -3.79
N ALA A 250 -3.25 19.56 -3.41
CA ALA A 250 -3.33 18.13 -3.71
C ALA A 250 -3.45 17.86 -5.22
N ASN A 251 -2.83 16.79 -5.69
CA ASN A 251 -2.87 16.36 -7.08
C ASN A 251 -3.75 15.12 -7.25
N PHE A 252 -4.93 15.28 -7.86
CA PHE A 252 -5.88 14.22 -8.20
C PHE A 252 -5.82 13.83 -9.68
N THR A 253 -4.74 14.17 -10.39
CA THR A 253 -4.59 13.83 -11.82
C THR A 253 -4.89 12.35 -12.03
N THR A 254 -5.74 12.01 -12.99
CA THR A 254 -6.11 10.61 -13.35
C THR A 254 -6.63 9.74 -12.21
N ALA A 255 -6.98 10.32 -11.05
CA ALA A 255 -7.50 9.60 -9.90
C ALA A 255 -8.94 9.13 -10.14
N ASP A 256 -9.30 7.98 -9.56
CA ASP A 256 -10.67 7.49 -9.53
C ASP A 256 -11.37 7.96 -8.26
N LEU A 257 -12.30 8.91 -8.39
CA LEU A 257 -13.00 9.54 -7.27
C LEU A 257 -14.46 9.10 -7.16
N ALA A 258 -14.83 7.94 -7.73
CA ALA A 258 -16.21 7.47 -7.68
C ALA A 258 -16.75 7.44 -6.23
N TRP A 259 -17.93 8.01 -5.98
CA TRP A 259 -18.59 8.10 -4.66
C TRP A 259 -17.78 8.81 -3.55
N VAL A 260 -16.81 9.66 -3.92
CA VAL A 260 -16.03 10.42 -2.93
C VAL A 260 -16.84 11.59 -2.36
N GLU A 261 -16.72 11.78 -1.05
CA GLU A 261 -17.33 12.91 -0.36
C GLU A 261 -16.26 13.82 0.27
N PHE A 262 -16.24 15.09 -0.13
CA PHE A 262 -15.52 16.16 0.54
C PHE A 262 -16.52 16.97 1.37
N ILE A 263 -16.46 16.84 2.69
CA ILE A 263 -17.48 17.36 3.61
C ILE A 263 -16.85 18.18 4.73
N SER A 264 -17.65 19.05 5.36
CA SER A 264 -17.32 19.82 6.57
C SER A 264 -15.94 20.52 6.49
N GLN A 265 -15.87 21.75 6.00
CA GLN A 265 -14.65 22.58 5.98
C GLN A 265 -13.42 21.90 5.34
N THR A 266 -13.62 21.23 4.20
CA THR A 266 -12.51 20.61 3.47
C THR A 266 -11.87 21.64 2.52
N GLU A 267 -10.57 21.90 2.69
CA GLU A 267 -9.82 22.88 1.91
C GLU A 267 -9.16 22.22 0.70
N LEU A 268 -9.54 22.57 -0.52
CA LEU A 268 -9.04 22.00 -1.78
C LEU A 268 -8.36 23.07 -2.64
N MET A 269 -7.87 24.14 -2.02
CA MET A 269 -7.29 25.28 -2.72
C MET A 269 -6.11 24.85 -3.59
N HIS A 270 -5.99 25.37 -4.81
CA HIS A 270 -4.87 25.04 -5.72
C HIS A 270 -4.73 23.56 -6.12
N SER A 271 -5.73 22.72 -5.86
CA SER A 271 -5.70 21.31 -6.24
C SER A 271 -5.76 21.12 -7.77
N ASN A 272 -5.23 19.99 -8.27
CA ASN A 272 -5.23 19.65 -9.70
C ASN A 272 -6.09 18.41 -9.97
N TRP A 273 -7.07 18.53 -10.86
CA TRP A 273 -8.07 17.50 -11.18
C TRP A 273 -7.98 17.00 -12.62
N PHE A 274 -6.84 17.20 -13.29
CA PHE A 274 -6.69 16.84 -14.70
C PHE A 274 -7.00 15.36 -14.96
N ASP A 275 -8.00 15.10 -15.80
CA ASP A 275 -8.45 13.75 -16.18
C ASP A 275 -8.88 12.86 -14.99
N ALA A 276 -9.25 13.49 -13.86
CA ALA A 276 -9.81 12.79 -12.72
C ALA A 276 -11.20 12.25 -13.06
N LYS A 277 -11.50 11.01 -12.67
CA LYS A 277 -12.81 10.40 -12.90
C LYS A 277 -13.77 10.84 -11.80
N LEU A 278 -14.82 11.55 -12.18
CA LEU A 278 -15.88 11.99 -11.29
C LEU A 278 -17.11 11.13 -11.55
N GLU A 279 -17.55 10.39 -10.54
CA GLU A 279 -18.82 9.66 -10.56
C GLU A 279 -19.39 9.75 -9.15
N ALA A 280 -20.61 10.25 -8.97
CA ALA A 280 -21.21 10.42 -7.64
C ALA A 280 -20.39 11.23 -6.61
N VAL A 281 -19.58 12.19 -7.07
CA VAL A 281 -18.75 13.02 -6.17
C VAL A 281 -19.59 14.08 -5.48
N SER A 282 -19.31 14.33 -4.20
CA SER A 282 -19.98 15.36 -3.40
C SER A 282 -18.99 16.35 -2.79
N PHE A 283 -19.28 17.64 -2.94
CA PHE A 283 -18.58 18.73 -2.26
C PHE A 283 -19.56 19.49 -1.36
N ILE A 284 -19.32 19.47 -0.06
CA ILE A 284 -20.16 20.08 0.97
C ILE A 284 -19.29 20.88 1.93
N ASN A 285 -19.57 22.17 2.13
CA ASN A 285 -18.77 23.06 2.99
C ASN A 285 -17.28 23.02 2.63
N SER A 286 -16.93 23.16 1.35
CA SER A 286 -15.57 22.94 0.85
C SER A 286 -15.03 24.15 0.08
N ASN A 287 -13.72 24.29 -0.01
CA ASN A 287 -13.09 25.43 -0.71
C ASN A 287 -12.24 24.95 -1.89
N LEU A 288 -12.75 25.07 -3.11
CA LEU A 288 -12.05 24.73 -4.35
C LEU A 288 -11.33 25.92 -4.98
N SER A 289 -11.14 27.04 -4.28
CA SER A 289 -10.55 28.24 -4.89
C SER A 289 -9.17 27.97 -5.52
N SER A 290 -8.98 28.49 -6.73
CA SER A 290 -7.79 28.24 -7.55
C SER A 290 -7.53 26.77 -7.91
N ALA A 291 -8.47 25.85 -7.71
CA ALA A 291 -8.36 24.50 -8.26
C ALA A 291 -8.29 24.55 -9.79
N THR A 292 -7.60 23.58 -10.39
CA THR A 292 -7.33 23.55 -11.83
C THR A 292 -7.88 22.27 -12.45
N SER A 293 -8.31 22.38 -13.71
CA SER A 293 -8.79 21.25 -14.52
C SER A 293 -10.05 20.54 -14.00
N LEU A 294 -10.74 21.11 -13.00
CA LEU A 294 -12.05 20.63 -12.56
C LEU A 294 -13.15 21.32 -13.36
N ASP A 295 -13.93 20.54 -14.09
CA ASP A 295 -15.21 21.02 -14.64
C ASP A 295 -16.28 20.92 -13.55
N VAL A 296 -16.64 22.06 -12.95
CA VAL A 296 -17.68 22.11 -11.90
C VAL A 296 -19.08 21.78 -12.45
N MET A 297 -19.24 21.74 -13.77
CA MET A 297 -20.50 21.36 -14.42
C MET A 297 -20.58 19.87 -14.75
N ASP A 298 -19.52 19.09 -14.54
CA ASP A 298 -19.49 17.64 -14.79
C ASP A 298 -20.69 16.92 -14.16
N GLU A 299 -21.29 15.98 -14.90
CA GLU A 299 -22.47 15.22 -14.50
C GLU A 299 -22.16 14.21 -13.38
N GLY A 300 -20.90 13.81 -13.26
CA GLY A 300 -20.38 12.97 -12.20
C GLY A 300 -20.38 13.64 -10.82
N ILE A 301 -20.55 14.96 -10.75
CA ILE A 301 -20.70 15.67 -9.47
C ILE A 301 -22.17 15.73 -9.08
N GLN A 302 -22.53 14.97 -8.05
CA GLN A 302 -23.90 14.82 -7.58
C GLN A 302 -24.33 15.92 -6.59
N GLN A 303 -23.41 16.40 -5.76
CA GLN A 303 -23.74 17.40 -4.74
C GLN A 303 -22.72 18.53 -4.69
N PHE A 304 -23.26 19.76 -4.69
CA PHE A 304 -22.53 21.00 -4.43
C PHE A 304 -23.32 21.82 -3.40
N SER A 305 -22.81 21.96 -2.18
CA SER A 305 -23.44 22.77 -1.14
C SER A 305 -22.38 23.54 -0.34
N ASN A 306 -22.50 24.86 -0.25
CA ASN A 306 -21.51 25.71 0.43
C ASN A 306 -20.08 25.46 -0.06
N VAL A 307 -19.86 25.73 -1.35
CA VAL A 307 -18.56 25.50 -2.00
C VAL A 307 -18.04 26.78 -2.64
N VAL A 308 -16.81 27.16 -2.31
CA VAL A 308 -16.06 28.20 -3.03
C VAL A 308 -15.54 27.61 -4.34
N LEU A 309 -15.89 28.16 -5.49
CA LEU A 309 -15.52 27.59 -6.79
C LEU A 309 -14.06 27.89 -7.20
N PRO A 310 -13.52 27.18 -8.20
CA PRO A 310 -12.16 27.40 -8.73
C PRO A 310 -11.77 28.84 -9.06
N ASN A 311 -12.70 29.64 -9.56
CA ASN A 311 -12.46 31.05 -9.86
C ASN A 311 -12.50 31.98 -8.63
N GLY A 312 -12.63 31.42 -7.42
CA GLY A 312 -12.75 32.16 -6.17
C GLY A 312 -14.12 32.84 -6.00
N THR A 313 -15.09 32.51 -6.84
CA THR A 313 -16.46 33.05 -6.77
C THR A 313 -17.44 32.00 -6.28
N TRP A 314 -18.66 32.46 -6.02
CA TRP A 314 -19.83 31.63 -5.78
C TRP A 314 -20.69 31.73 -7.04
N GLN A 315 -21.14 30.60 -7.61
CA GLN A 315 -22.06 30.60 -8.75
C GLN A 315 -23.24 29.66 -8.51
N PHE A 316 -24.28 29.80 -9.32
CA PHE A 316 -25.48 28.96 -9.29
C PHE A 316 -25.36 27.84 -10.32
N LYS A 317 -25.76 26.61 -9.95
CA LYS A 317 -26.03 25.49 -10.88
C LYS A 317 -27.49 25.07 -10.67
N ASN A 318 -28.30 25.08 -11.73
CA ASN A 318 -29.68 24.56 -11.73
C ASN A 318 -30.58 25.05 -10.57
N ASP A 319 -30.67 26.36 -10.33
CA ASP A 319 -31.48 26.98 -9.26
C ASP A 319 -31.13 26.55 -7.82
N ILE A 320 -30.04 25.80 -7.62
CA ILE A 320 -29.51 25.46 -6.30
C ILE A 320 -28.48 26.53 -5.92
N VAL A 321 -28.74 27.21 -4.79
CA VAL A 321 -27.75 28.06 -4.13
C VAL A 321 -26.60 27.15 -3.71
N ILE A 322 -25.40 27.35 -4.26
CA ILE A 322 -24.18 26.77 -3.71
C ILE A 322 -23.86 27.55 -2.42
N ASN A 323 -24.66 27.37 -1.34
CA ASN A 323 -24.36 27.93 -0.01
C ASN A 323 -25.20 27.44 1.19
N GLY A 324 -24.55 27.55 2.37
CA GLY A 324 -25.09 27.70 3.71
C GLY A 324 -24.05 27.34 4.79
N ASP A 325 -23.56 28.18 5.72
CA ASP A 325 -23.78 29.60 6.07
C ASP A 325 -22.63 30.11 6.98
N ALA A 326 -22.37 31.43 6.99
CA ALA A 326 -22.08 32.19 8.23
C ALA A 326 -22.26 33.71 8.02
N GLU A 327 -23.32 34.24 8.66
CA GLU A 327 -23.56 35.64 9.07
C GLU A 327 -23.70 36.76 8.01
N SER A 328 -24.94 37.08 7.63
CA SER A 328 -25.44 38.46 7.69
C SER A 328 -26.97 38.53 7.65
N ASP A 329 -27.54 39.07 8.73
CA ASP A 329 -28.83 39.75 8.85
C ASP A 329 -29.59 39.99 7.53
N VAL A 330 -30.72 39.31 7.33
CA VAL A 330 -31.77 39.78 6.43
C VAL A 330 -33.11 39.69 7.16
N SER A 331 -33.48 40.83 7.73
CA SER A 331 -34.85 41.13 8.12
C SER A 331 -35.75 41.08 6.88
N TYR A 332 -36.79 40.26 6.91
CA TYR A 332 -37.86 40.28 5.92
C TYR A 332 -38.85 41.40 6.27
N PRO A 333 -39.26 42.28 5.33
CA PRO A 333 -40.50 42.99 5.50
C PRO A 333 -41.67 42.05 5.18
N LEU A 334 -42.57 41.91 6.15
CA LEU A 334 -43.89 41.30 5.98
C LEU A 334 -44.69 42.10 4.96
N PHE A 335 -45.18 41.44 3.90
CA PHE A 335 -46.53 41.65 3.35
C PHE A 335 -47.06 40.36 2.73
#